data_AF-A0A0C2MUA3-F1
#
_entry.id   AF-A0A0C2MUA3-F1
#
_cell.length_a   1.000
_cell.length_b   1.000
_cell.length_c   1.000
_cell.angle_alpha   90.00
_cell.angle_beta   90.00
_cell.angle_gamma   90.00
#
_symmetry.space_group_name_H-M   'P 1'
#
loop_
_entity.id
_entity.type
_entity.pdbx_description
1 polymer ?
#
loop_
_entity_poly.entity_id
_entity_poly.type
_entity_poly.pdbx_seq_one_letter_code
_entity_poly.pdbx_strand_id
1 'polypeptide(L)'
;MNDASSNAKKALSEATCLGYSQTGAAIALTTDASSTAVGAAIEQRVARYWLPLNFFSRQLRPSELKYSAFDREYLALYLAIRHFRYYLEGRSFTVYTDHKCLTFVFSKGSDPWAARQQRQITAISKYTTSVKHIASKQNVVAGTLSRVKISSLSTLLPGIDYESMASEQLKDQEMLMYHNSTSCLILKQFPLGGTDKKLWCDISTGVPRSTVTTAWRRNVFNTIHGLSGPSIRSM
;
A
#
# COMPACT_ATOMS: atom_id res chain seq x y z
N MET A 1 1.90 16.55 -11.98
CA MET A 1 1.63 15.10 -11.75
C MET A 1 2.30 14.56 -10.47
N ASN A 2 3.23 15.27 -9.83
CA ASN A 2 3.82 14.89 -8.53
C ASN A 2 3.06 15.47 -7.32
N ASP A 3 2.10 16.36 -7.57
CA ASP A 3 1.50 17.22 -6.55
C ASP A 3 0.52 16.46 -5.64
N ALA A 4 -0.21 15.47 -6.17
CA ALA A 4 -1.12 14.65 -5.36
C ALA A 4 -0.38 13.75 -4.36
N SER A 5 0.76 13.16 -4.76
CA SER A 5 1.61 12.38 -3.86
C SER A 5 2.32 13.27 -2.84
N SER A 6 2.79 14.44 -3.28
CA SER A 6 3.40 15.44 -2.40
C SER A 6 2.40 15.97 -1.36
N ASN A 7 1.16 16.24 -1.78
CA ASN A 7 0.10 16.70 -0.91
C ASN A 7 -0.38 15.60 0.03
N ALA A 8 -0.46 14.35 -0.40
CA ALA A 8 -0.75 13.23 0.51
C ALA A 8 0.36 13.04 1.54
N LYS A 9 1.63 13.19 1.15
CA LYS A 9 2.78 13.16 2.07
C LYS A 9 2.77 14.34 3.04
N LYS A 10 2.44 15.56 2.56
CA LYS A 10 2.26 16.75 3.41
C LYS A 10 1.11 16.60 4.37
N ALA A 11 -0.08 16.21 3.89
CA ALA A 11 -1.24 15.97 4.74
C ALA A 11 -0.98 14.88 5.78
N LEU A 12 -0.27 13.81 5.41
CA LEU A 12 0.16 12.78 6.37
C LEU A 12 1.15 13.37 7.38
N SER A 13 2.15 14.14 6.93
CA SER A 13 3.14 14.79 7.79
C SER A 13 2.56 15.87 8.70
N GLU A 14 1.47 16.53 8.29
CA GLU A 14 0.76 17.56 9.06
C GLU A 14 -0.24 16.94 10.03
N ALA A 15 -0.94 15.88 9.62
CA ALA A 15 -1.91 15.16 10.44
C ALA A 15 -1.25 14.24 11.48
N THR A 16 -0.10 13.66 11.13
CA THR A 16 0.73 12.91 12.08
C THR A 16 1.69 13.90 12.72
N CYS A 17 1.31 14.42 13.90
CA CYS A 17 2.27 15.11 14.75
C CYS A 17 3.34 14.08 15.17
N LEU A 18 4.36 13.91 14.31
CA LEU A 18 5.50 13.04 14.57
C LEU A 18 6.13 13.52 15.87
N GLY A 19 5.97 12.72 16.92
CA GLY A 19 6.52 13.05 18.23
C GLY A 19 8.04 13.04 18.15
N TYR A 20 8.70 13.97 18.83
CA TYR A 20 10.14 13.84 19.05
C TYR A 20 10.42 12.57 19.85
N SER A 21 11.45 11.79 19.49
CA SER A 21 11.77 10.55 20.21
C SER A 21 12.16 10.87 21.65
N GLN A 22 11.40 10.37 22.62
CA GLN A 22 11.70 10.54 24.03
C GLN A 22 12.54 9.35 24.52
N THR A 23 13.66 9.65 25.17
CA THR A 23 14.52 8.62 25.78
C THR A 23 13.78 7.95 26.94
N GLY A 24 13.64 6.62 26.89
CA GLY A 24 12.95 5.84 27.93
C GLY A 24 11.44 5.62 27.73
N ALA A 25 10.84 6.22 26.68
CA ALA A 25 9.45 5.92 26.33
C ALA A 25 9.30 4.50 25.78
N ALA A 26 8.19 3.84 26.11
CA ALA A 26 7.87 2.51 25.57
C ALA A 26 7.60 2.59 24.07
N ILE A 27 8.20 1.69 23.31
CA ILE A 27 8.09 1.64 21.84
C ILE A 27 7.21 0.46 21.42
N ALA A 28 6.36 0.72 20.43
CA ALA A 28 5.56 -0.29 19.74
C ALA A 28 5.90 -0.27 18.24
N LEU A 29 5.95 -1.46 17.64
CA LEU A 29 6.09 -1.63 16.21
C LEU A 29 4.87 -2.38 15.69
N THR A 30 4.02 -1.73 14.89
CA THR A 30 2.89 -2.39 14.21
C THR A 30 3.32 -2.77 12.80
N THR A 31 2.96 -3.98 12.36
CA THR A 31 3.29 -4.48 11.02
C THR A 31 2.07 -5.15 10.38
N ASP A 32 1.93 -5.02 9.06
CA ASP A 32 0.93 -5.71 8.25
C ASP A 32 1.51 -6.05 6.87
N ALA A 33 1.04 -7.13 6.25
CA ALA A 33 1.36 -7.48 4.89
C ALA A 33 0.11 -7.73 4.06
N SER A 34 0.05 -7.10 2.90
CA SER A 34 -0.97 -7.41 1.89
C SER A 34 -0.42 -8.37 0.84
N SER A 35 -1.25 -8.65 -0.17
CA SER A 35 -0.80 -9.38 -1.34
C SER A 35 0.19 -8.63 -2.23
N THR A 36 0.34 -7.31 -2.06
CA THR A 36 1.11 -6.45 -2.97
C THR A 36 2.21 -5.65 -2.28
N ALA A 37 2.06 -5.32 -1.00
CA ALA A 37 3.01 -4.49 -0.27
C ALA A 37 3.02 -4.84 1.22
N VAL A 38 4.08 -4.42 1.90
CA VAL A 38 4.23 -4.48 3.35
C VAL A 38 4.16 -3.08 3.94
N GLY A 39 3.57 -2.98 5.12
CA GLY A 39 3.42 -1.74 5.87
C GLY A 39 3.85 -1.90 7.32
N ALA A 40 4.39 -0.85 7.91
CA ALA A 40 4.69 -0.80 9.33
C ALA A 40 4.64 0.62 9.88
N ALA A 41 4.35 0.75 11.16
CA ALA A 41 4.43 2.00 11.89
C ALA A 41 5.15 1.79 13.22
N ILE A 42 6.07 2.70 13.55
CA ILE A 42 6.69 2.74 14.87
C ILE A 42 6.03 3.84 15.68
N GLU A 43 5.64 3.51 16.90
CA GLU A 43 4.91 4.38 17.81
C GLU A 43 5.62 4.42 19.16
N GLN A 44 5.54 5.56 19.84
CA GLN A 44 6.03 5.70 21.21
C GLN A 44 4.87 6.08 22.13
N ARG A 45 4.93 5.60 23.37
CA ARG A 45 3.97 6.00 24.39
C ARG A 45 4.44 7.27 25.07
N VAL A 46 3.74 8.37 24.87
CA VAL A 46 3.95 9.63 25.59
C VAL A 46 2.72 9.91 26.46
N ALA A 47 2.95 10.07 27.77
CA ALA A 47 1.88 10.15 28.76
C ALA A 47 0.88 8.98 28.66
N ARG A 48 -0.33 9.24 28.15
CA ARG A 48 -1.40 8.23 28.00
C ARG A 48 -1.70 7.84 26.55
N TYR A 49 -1.02 8.42 25.56
CA TYR A 49 -1.32 8.22 24.15
C TYR A 49 -0.15 7.57 23.40
N TRP A 50 -0.49 6.79 22.39
CA TRP A 50 0.48 6.30 21.40
C TRP A 50 0.62 7.35 20.30
N LEU A 51 1.85 7.83 20.11
CA LEU A 51 2.19 8.79 19.08
C LEU A 51 3.05 8.13 18.01
N PRO A 52 2.67 8.26 16.73
CA PRO A 52 3.50 7.75 15.65
C PRO A 52 4.82 8.50 15.59
N LEU A 53 5.92 7.75 15.49
CA LEU A 53 7.27 8.25 15.30
C LEU A 53 7.67 8.24 13.83
N ASN A 54 7.32 7.17 13.12
CA ASN A 54 7.66 7.01 11.71
C ASN A 54 6.83 5.88 11.07
N PHE A 55 6.76 5.89 9.74
CA PHE A 55 6.02 4.93 8.93
C PHE A 55 6.92 4.31 7.88
N PHE A 56 6.63 3.06 7.53
CA PHE A 56 7.33 2.31 6.51
C PHE A 56 6.32 1.63 5.60
N SER A 57 6.55 1.73 4.29
CA SER A 57 5.81 0.96 3.29
C SER A 57 6.76 0.56 2.18
N ARG A 58 6.60 -0.67 1.66
CA ARG A 58 7.38 -1.17 0.52
C ARG A 58 6.56 -2.15 -0.29
N GLN A 59 6.56 -1.97 -1.61
CA GLN A 59 6.01 -2.96 -2.53
C GLN A 59 6.80 -4.27 -2.51
N LEU A 60 6.07 -5.37 -2.59
CA LEU A 60 6.64 -6.71 -2.72
C LEU A 60 7.22 -6.91 -4.12
N ARG A 61 8.37 -7.58 -4.19
CA ARG A 61 9.02 -7.96 -5.45
C ARG A 61 8.26 -9.13 -6.09
N PRO A 62 8.39 -9.37 -7.41
CA PRO A 62 7.70 -10.48 -8.10
C PRO A 62 7.89 -11.86 -7.45
N SER A 63 9.06 -12.12 -6.86
CA SER A 63 9.33 -13.36 -6.11
C SER A 63 8.63 -13.39 -4.75
N GLU A 64 8.46 -12.23 -4.11
CA GLU A 64 7.84 -12.08 -2.79
C GLU A 64 6.30 -12.09 -2.87
N LEU A 65 5.73 -11.76 -4.04
CA LEU A 65 4.28 -11.89 -4.29
C LEU A 65 3.80 -13.35 -4.20
N LYS A 66 4.68 -14.29 -4.53
CA LYS A 66 4.42 -15.74 -4.50
C LYS A 66 4.50 -16.35 -3.09
N TYR A 67 4.91 -15.56 -2.10
CA TYR A 67 5.03 -16.03 -0.72
C TYR A 67 3.66 -16.29 -0.10
N SER A 68 3.63 -17.26 0.82
CA SER A 68 2.46 -17.52 1.65
C SER A 68 2.10 -16.29 2.48
N ALA A 69 0.86 -16.19 2.97
CA ALA A 69 0.46 -15.08 3.85
C ALA A 69 1.39 -14.95 5.06
N PHE A 70 1.71 -16.09 5.70
CA PHE A 70 2.65 -16.15 6.82
C PHE A 70 4.04 -15.62 6.45
N ASP A 71 4.59 -16.01 5.31
CA ASP A 71 5.91 -15.55 4.85
C ASP A 71 5.94 -14.06 4.52
N ARG A 72 4.83 -13.49 4.04
CA ARG A 72 4.71 -12.05 3.76
C ARG A 72 4.63 -11.25 5.04
N GLU A 73 3.81 -11.68 5.99
CA GLU A 73 3.71 -11.06 7.32
C GLU A 73 5.06 -11.08 8.04
N TYR A 74 5.73 -12.22 7.97
CA TYR A 74 7.06 -12.37 8.51
C TYR A 74 8.10 -11.48 7.83
N LEU A 75 8.04 -11.37 6.50
CA LEU A 75 8.88 -10.47 5.73
C LEU A 75 8.61 -8.99 6.10
N ALA A 76 7.35 -8.61 6.35
CA ALA A 76 6.99 -7.27 6.80
C ALA A 76 7.68 -6.94 8.13
N LEU A 77 7.63 -7.86 9.10
CA LEU A 77 8.32 -7.72 10.37
C LEU A 77 9.83 -7.57 10.22
N TYR A 78 10.46 -8.47 9.46
CA TYR A 78 11.90 -8.42 9.22
C TYR A 78 12.35 -7.09 8.60
N LEU A 79 11.61 -6.59 7.61
CA LEU A 79 11.93 -5.35 6.92
C LEU A 79 11.67 -4.12 7.78
N ALA A 80 10.58 -4.12 8.55
CA ALA A 80 10.26 -3.05 9.49
C ALA A 80 11.36 -2.88 10.53
N ILE A 81 11.83 -3.98 11.14
CA ILE A 81 12.93 -3.93 12.11
C ILE A 81 14.22 -3.42 11.48
N ARG A 82 14.54 -3.87 10.25
CA ARG A 82 15.73 -3.40 9.54
C ARG A 82 15.64 -1.91 9.20
N HIS A 83 14.46 -1.42 8.84
CA HIS A 83 14.23 -0.01 8.52
C HIS A 83 14.31 0.87 9.77
N PHE A 84 13.68 0.46 10.86
CA PHE A 84 13.66 1.21 12.13
C PHE A 84 14.82 0.84 13.07
N ARG A 85 15.91 0.24 12.55
CA ARG A 85 17.04 -0.23 13.37
C ARG A 85 17.52 0.82 14.37
N TYR A 86 17.71 2.06 13.91
CA TYR A 86 18.19 3.16 14.74
C TYR A 86 17.25 3.54 15.91
N TYR A 87 15.95 3.23 15.80
CA TYR A 87 14.98 3.46 16.88
C TYR A 87 14.87 2.28 17.84
N LEU A 88 15.16 1.07 17.37
CA LEU A 88 14.92 -0.18 18.10
C LEU A 88 16.18 -0.72 18.79
N GLU A 89 17.36 -0.43 18.25
CA GLU A 89 18.63 -0.94 18.77
C GLU A 89 18.87 -0.44 20.20
N GLY A 90 19.12 -1.39 21.12
CA GLY A 90 19.32 -1.11 22.54
C GLY A 90 18.06 -0.75 23.34
N ARG A 91 16.85 -0.85 22.75
CA ARG A 91 15.58 -0.54 23.44
C ARG A 91 14.65 -1.75 23.49
N SER A 92 13.86 -1.85 24.54
CA SER A 92 12.77 -2.81 24.62
C SER A 92 11.54 -2.29 23.86
N PHE A 93 10.94 -3.15 23.04
CA PHE A 93 9.75 -2.82 22.28
C PHE A 93 8.86 -4.05 22.07
N THR A 94 7.57 -3.80 21.84
CA THR A 94 6.59 -4.84 21.51
C THR A 94 6.19 -4.72 20.05
N VAL A 95 6.18 -5.85 19.35
CA VAL A 95 5.66 -5.97 17.99
C VAL A 95 4.19 -6.32 18.05
N TYR A 96 3.38 -5.62 17.25
CA TYR A 96 1.96 -5.87 17.07
C TYR A 96 1.67 -6.26 15.62
N THR A 97 0.92 -7.34 15.45
CA THR A 97 0.50 -7.88 14.15
C THR A 97 -0.92 -8.42 14.28
N ASP A 98 -1.69 -8.40 13.21
CA ASP A 98 -3.00 -9.09 13.15
C ASP A 98 -2.89 -10.54 12.70
N HIS A 99 -1.67 -11.02 12.40
CA HIS A 99 -1.44 -12.41 12.04
C HIS A 99 -1.11 -13.27 13.26
N LYS A 100 -2.12 -13.95 13.82
CA LYS A 100 -2.00 -14.74 15.06
C LYS A 100 -0.88 -15.80 15.02
N CYS A 101 -0.58 -16.39 13.86
CA CYS A 101 0.50 -17.38 13.79
C CYS A 101 1.90 -16.78 14.07
N LEU A 102 2.08 -15.46 13.88
CA LEU A 102 3.36 -14.80 14.16
C LEU A 102 3.66 -14.70 15.66
N THR A 103 2.65 -14.75 16.54
CA THR A 103 2.90 -14.68 18.00
C THR A 103 3.61 -15.92 18.53
N PHE A 104 3.52 -17.04 17.82
CA PHE A 104 4.12 -18.31 18.23
C PHE A 104 5.46 -18.59 17.55
N VAL A 105 5.96 -17.67 16.72
CA VAL A 105 7.22 -17.78 15.97
C VAL A 105 8.41 -18.10 16.89
N PHE A 106 8.47 -17.48 18.06
CA PHE A 106 9.58 -17.67 19.01
C PHE A 106 9.32 -18.76 20.04
N SER A 107 8.08 -19.24 20.17
CA SER A 107 7.70 -20.27 21.15
C SER A 107 7.63 -21.67 20.55
N LYS A 108 7.53 -21.80 19.22
CA LYS A 108 7.50 -23.09 18.54
C LYS A 108 8.88 -23.74 18.57
N GLY A 109 9.04 -24.76 19.40
CA GLY A 109 10.17 -25.67 19.33
C GLY A 109 10.04 -26.57 18.10
N SER A 110 10.94 -26.41 17.13
CA SER A 110 11.27 -27.44 16.14
C SER A 110 10.21 -27.83 15.08
N ASP A 111 9.53 -26.87 14.44
CA ASP A 111 9.03 -27.13 13.08
C ASP A 111 10.22 -27.04 12.09
N PRO A 112 10.22 -27.73 10.94
CA PRO A 112 11.26 -27.55 9.92
C PRO A 112 11.07 -26.21 9.21
N TRP A 113 11.66 -25.16 9.77
CA TRP A 113 11.68 -23.84 9.14
C TRP A 113 12.68 -23.86 7.98
N ALA A 114 12.33 -23.23 6.86
CA ALA A 114 13.28 -23.06 5.77
C ALA A 114 14.50 -22.26 6.26
N ALA A 115 15.70 -22.56 5.73
CA ALA A 115 16.95 -21.91 6.14
C ALA A 115 16.88 -20.37 6.08
N ARG A 116 16.14 -19.81 5.11
CA ARG A 116 15.85 -18.37 5.03
C ARG A 116 15.08 -17.87 6.24
N GLN A 117 14.00 -18.57 6.61
CA GLN A 117 13.14 -18.17 7.72
C GLN A 117 13.95 -18.21 9.03
N GLN A 118 14.72 -19.28 9.27
CA GLN A 118 15.62 -19.39 10.43
C GLN A 118 16.58 -18.22 10.56
N ARG A 119 17.28 -17.84 9.48
CA ARG A 119 18.18 -16.67 9.48
C ARG A 119 17.46 -15.38 9.85
N GLN A 120 16.23 -15.21 9.36
CA GLN A 120 15.42 -14.05 9.72
C GLN A 120 14.97 -14.12 11.19
N ILE A 121 14.73 -15.31 11.78
CA ILE A 121 14.27 -15.43 13.18
C ILE A 121 15.41 -14.99 14.05
N THR A 122 16.59 -15.56 13.79
CA THR A 122 17.81 -15.25 14.53
C THR A 122 18.18 -13.77 14.37
N ALA A 123 17.83 -13.13 13.26
CA ALA A 123 18.01 -11.70 13.09
C ALA A 123 17.01 -10.90 13.95
N ILE A 124 15.73 -11.29 13.97
CA ILE A 124 14.68 -10.59 14.73
C ILE A 124 14.86 -10.81 16.24
N SER A 125 15.23 -12.01 16.68
CA SER A 125 15.39 -12.36 18.09
C SER A 125 16.50 -11.57 18.79
N LYS A 126 17.47 -11.04 18.02
CA LYS A 126 18.48 -10.09 18.52
C LYS A 126 17.89 -8.75 18.94
N TYR A 127 16.73 -8.37 18.38
CA TYR A 127 16.04 -7.13 18.71
C TYR A 127 14.90 -7.37 19.71
N THR A 128 14.02 -8.33 19.44
CA THR A 128 12.90 -8.64 20.33
C THR A 128 12.36 -10.04 20.11
N THR A 129 11.75 -10.59 21.15
CA THR A 129 10.90 -11.79 21.11
C THR A 129 9.45 -11.48 21.48
N SER A 130 9.13 -10.22 21.80
CA SER A 130 7.81 -9.80 22.25
C SER A 130 6.92 -9.48 21.05
N VAL A 131 6.20 -10.50 20.56
CA VAL A 131 5.21 -10.36 19.48
C VAL A 131 3.81 -10.60 20.04
N LYS A 132 2.92 -9.63 19.87
CA LYS A 132 1.52 -9.69 20.33
C LYS A 132 0.56 -9.54 19.15
N HIS A 133 -0.54 -10.27 19.25
CA HIS A 133 -1.62 -10.16 18.28
C HIS A 133 -2.53 -8.98 18.63
N ILE A 134 -2.92 -8.19 17.63
CA ILE A 134 -3.97 -7.16 17.71
C ILE A 134 -5.05 -7.44 16.66
N ALA A 135 -6.30 -7.02 16.91
CA ALA A 135 -7.34 -7.18 15.90
C ALA A 135 -7.02 -6.31 14.66
N SER A 136 -7.29 -6.80 13.45
CA SER A 136 -7.06 -6.03 12.21
C SER A 136 -7.74 -4.66 12.20
N LYS A 137 -8.91 -4.52 12.87
CA LYS A 137 -9.61 -3.24 13.03
C LYS A 137 -8.81 -2.18 13.81
N GLN A 138 -7.87 -2.62 14.65
CA GLN A 138 -6.97 -1.75 15.42
C GLN A 138 -5.65 -1.51 14.67
N ASN A 139 -5.33 -2.32 13.65
CA ASN A 139 -4.12 -2.20 12.83
C ASN A 139 -4.34 -1.34 11.56
N VAL A 140 -5.03 -0.20 11.70
CA VAL A 140 -5.44 0.62 10.54
C VAL A 140 -4.24 1.23 9.83
N VAL A 141 -3.23 1.69 10.58
CA VAL A 141 -2.08 2.38 10.01
C VAL A 141 -1.20 1.43 9.19
N ALA A 142 -0.70 0.33 9.77
CA ALA A 142 0.10 -0.62 9.01
C ALA A 142 -0.72 -1.24 7.87
N GLY A 143 -2.02 -1.45 8.10
CA GLY A 143 -2.93 -1.98 7.08
C GLY A 143 -3.21 -1.06 5.89
N THR A 144 -3.27 0.25 6.10
CA THR A 144 -3.37 1.21 4.99
C THR A 144 -2.04 1.28 4.22
N LEU A 145 -0.91 1.24 4.91
CA LEU A 145 0.43 1.24 4.32
C LEU A 145 0.77 -0.05 3.56
N SER A 146 0.22 -1.18 3.96
CA SER A 146 0.36 -2.47 3.26
C SER A 146 -0.58 -2.56 2.05
N ARG A 147 -1.71 -1.85 2.07
CA ARG A 147 -2.74 -1.84 1.01
C ARG A 147 -2.65 -0.61 0.10
N VAL A 148 -1.44 -0.16 -0.23
CA VAL A 148 -1.24 0.82 -1.30
C VAL A 148 -1.54 0.15 -2.64
N LYS A 149 -2.82 0.09 -3.00
CA LYS A 149 -3.24 -0.08 -4.39
C LYS A 149 -2.83 1.21 -5.08
N ILE A 150 -1.68 1.22 -5.74
CA ILE A 150 -1.55 2.11 -6.89
C ILE A 150 -2.68 1.63 -7.81
N SER A 151 -3.69 2.45 -8.05
CA SER A 151 -4.77 2.19 -9.00
C SER A 151 -4.25 2.18 -10.44
N SER A 152 -3.10 1.56 -10.66
CA SER A 152 -2.59 1.13 -11.94
C SER A 152 -3.31 -0.16 -12.31
N LEU A 153 -4.56 -0.01 -12.75
CA LEU A 153 -5.27 -0.92 -13.65
C LEU A 153 -5.28 -2.40 -13.27
N SER A 154 -5.90 -2.72 -12.15
CA SER A 154 -6.64 -3.98 -12.09
C SER A 154 -8.11 -3.65 -11.96
N THR A 155 -8.81 -3.89 -13.07
CA THR A 155 -10.27 -3.97 -13.15
C THR A 155 -10.96 -2.62 -13.25
N LEU A 156 -11.49 -2.35 -14.44
CA LEU A 156 -12.67 -1.54 -14.72
C LEU A 156 -13.32 -0.98 -13.44
N LEU A 157 -13.22 0.33 -13.23
CA LEU A 157 -13.88 1.02 -12.14
C LEU A 157 -15.37 0.65 -12.15
N PRO A 158 -15.90 0.06 -11.07
CA PRO A 158 -17.32 -0.27 -11.00
C PRO A 158 -18.13 1.02 -11.11
N GLY A 159 -19.07 1.05 -12.05
CA GLY A 159 -19.93 2.22 -12.34
C GLY A 159 -19.52 3.04 -13.56
N ILE A 160 -18.42 2.70 -14.24
CA ILE A 160 -18.07 3.31 -15.53
C ILE A 160 -18.45 2.35 -16.65
N ASP A 161 -19.26 2.83 -17.59
CA ASP A 161 -19.56 2.10 -18.82
C ASP A 161 -18.41 2.25 -19.82
N TYR A 162 -17.47 1.31 -19.73
CA TYR A 162 -16.30 1.24 -20.61
C TYR A 162 -16.66 0.97 -22.07
N GLU A 163 -17.83 0.41 -22.34
CA GLU A 163 -18.27 0.09 -23.68
C GLU A 163 -18.67 1.36 -24.45
N SER A 164 -19.43 2.22 -23.77
CA SER A 164 -19.75 3.57 -24.27
C SER A 164 -18.49 4.41 -24.41
N MET A 165 -17.60 4.37 -23.42
CA MET A 165 -16.33 5.11 -23.47
C MET A 165 -15.44 4.64 -24.64
N ALA A 166 -15.34 3.33 -24.90
CA ALA A 166 -14.58 2.79 -26.04
C ALA A 166 -15.16 3.23 -27.40
N SER A 167 -16.49 3.30 -27.50
CA SER A 167 -17.17 3.75 -28.72
C SER A 167 -16.93 5.25 -28.98
N GLU A 168 -16.78 6.03 -27.92
CA GLU A 168 -16.54 7.47 -27.99
C GLU A 168 -15.07 7.81 -28.26
N GLN A 169 -14.12 6.99 -27.81
CA GLN A 169 -12.70 7.14 -28.15
C GLN A 169 -12.44 7.18 -29.66
N LEU A 170 -13.27 6.51 -30.46
CA LEU A 170 -13.16 6.50 -31.92
C LEU A 170 -13.58 7.84 -32.57
N LYS A 171 -14.39 8.64 -31.87
CA LYS A 171 -14.98 9.89 -32.38
C LYS A 171 -14.34 11.14 -31.80
N ASP A 172 -13.56 10.99 -30.73
CA ASP A 172 -12.96 12.10 -29.99
C ASP A 172 -11.81 12.74 -30.78
N GLN A 173 -11.89 14.06 -30.98
CA GLN A 173 -10.92 14.83 -31.75
C GLN A 173 -9.53 14.85 -31.09
N GLU A 174 -9.47 14.81 -29.76
CA GLU A 174 -8.21 14.80 -29.02
C GLU A 174 -7.48 13.46 -29.22
N MET A 175 -8.22 12.35 -29.25
CA MET A 175 -7.67 11.05 -29.64
C MET A 175 -7.14 11.04 -31.06
N LEU A 176 -7.85 11.63 -32.03
CA LEU A 176 -7.33 11.76 -33.40
C LEU A 176 -6.05 12.60 -33.47
N MET A 177 -5.95 13.66 -32.66
CA MET A 177 -4.72 14.44 -32.55
C MET A 177 -3.56 13.62 -31.99
N TYR A 178 -3.77 12.79 -30.97
CA TYR A 178 -2.71 11.96 -30.41
C TYR A 178 -2.19 10.88 -31.37
N HIS A 179 -3.03 10.43 -32.30
CA HIS A 179 -2.61 9.48 -33.35
C HIS A 179 -1.80 10.15 -34.46
N ASN A 180 -2.15 11.40 -34.79
CA ASN A 180 -1.53 12.14 -35.89
C ASN A 180 -0.32 12.99 -35.47
N SER A 181 -0.16 13.26 -34.18
CA SER A 181 0.92 14.09 -33.63
C SER A 181 2.08 13.23 -33.13
N THR A 182 3.30 13.74 -33.25
CA THR A 182 4.50 13.17 -32.61
C THR A 182 4.43 13.37 -31.10
N SER A 183 3.64 12.53 -30.42
CA SER A 183 3.51 12.55 -28.97
C SER A 183 4.39 11.48 -28.31
N CYS A 184 4.74 11.69 -27.05
CA CYS A 184 5.42 10.67 -26.24
C CYS A 184 4.48 9.54 -25.77
N LEU A 185 3.21 9.57 -26.17
CA LEU A 185 2.22 8.55 -25.81
C LEU A 185 2.36 7.36 -26.75
N ILE A 186 2.25 6.15 -26.19
CA ILE A 186 2.22 4.93 -26.99
C ILE A 186 0.83 4.35 -26.84
N LEU A 187 -0.04 4.61 -27.80
CA LEU A 187 -1.44 4.16 -27.76
C LEU A 187 -1.57 2.75 -28.33
N LYS A 188 -2.17 1.84 -27.56
CA LYS A 188 -2.47 0.48 -27.99
C LYS A 188 -3.88 0.08 -27.57
N GLN A 189 -4.56 -0.67 -28.43
CA GLN A 189 -5.87 -1.22 -28.15
C GLN A 189 -5.78 -2.47 -27.28
N PHE A 190 -6.65 -2.55 -26.27
CA PHE A 190 -6.81 -3.71 -25.39
C PHE A 190 -8.26 -4.22 -25.44
N PRO A 191 -8.48 -5.54 -25.52
CA PRO A 191 -9.83 -6.09 -25.51
C PRO A 191 -10.50 -5.93 -24.15
N LEU A 192 -11.76 -5.54 -24.13
CA LEU A 192 -12.58 -5.48 -22.93
C LEU A 192 -13.21 -6.87 -22.71
N GLY A 193 -12.79 -7.57 -21.65
CA GLY A 193 -13.20 -8.96 -21.39
C GLY A 193 -14.72 -9.14 -21.42
N GLY A 194 -15.21 -10.07 -22.25
CA GLY A 194 -16.64 -10.35 -22.42
C GLY A 194 -17.35 -9.55 -23.52
N THR A 195 -16.65 -8.68 -24.26
CA THR A 195 -17.21 -7.91 -25.40
C THR A 195 -16.26 -7.89 -26.59
N ASP A 196 -16.76 -7.54 -27.79
CA ASP A 196 -15.93 -7.36 -29.00
C ASP A 196 -15.26 -5.97 -29.08
N LYS A 197 -15.54 -5.08 -28.11
CA LYS A 197 -15.01 -3.72 -28.11
C LYS A 197 -13.60 -3.66 -27.53
N LYS A 198 -12.79 -2.78 -28.12
CA LYS A 198 -11.41 -2.54 -27.73
C LYS A 198 -11.26 -1.13 -27.17
N LEU A 199 -10.53 -1.01 -26.07
CA LEU A 199 -10.26 0.26 -25.41
C LEU A 199 -8.85 0.73 -25.74
N TRP A 200 -8.70 2.00 -26.07
CA TRP A 200 -7.39 2.62 -26.28
C TRP A 200 -6.72 2.97 -24.95
N CYS A 201 -5.52 2.45 -24.77
CA CYS A 201 -4.70 2.67 -23.58
C CYS A 201 -3.30 3.18 -23.95
N ASP A 202 -2.78 4.13 -23.17
CA ASP A 202 -1.39 4.56 -23.23
C ASP A 202 -0.50 3.57 -22.45
N ILE A 203 0.54 3.04 -23.11
CA ILE A 203 1.52 2.12 -22.55
C ILE A 203 2.92 2.75 -22.40
N SER A 204 3.08 4.05 -22.64
CA SER A 204 4.38 4.74 -22.56
C SER A 204 5.11 4.54 -21.22
N THR A 205 4.38 4.34 -20.13
CA THR A 205 4.92 4.11 -18.78
C THR A 205 5.04 2.64 -18.39
N GLY A 206 4.91 1.70 -19.33
CA GLY A 206 4.98 0.25 -19.08
C GLY A 206 3.74 -0.36 -18.42
N VAL A 207 2.75 0.46 -18.03
CA VAL A 207 1.46 0.04 -17.48
C VAL A 207 0.33 0.62 -18.36
N PRO A 208 -0.60 -0.19 -18.91
CA PRO A 208 -1.61 0.30 -19.86
C PRO A 208 -2.69 1.19 -19.25
N ARG A 209 -2.63 2.51 -19.42
CA ARG A 209 -3.62 3.48 -18.89
C ARG A 209 -4.72 3.79 -19.89
N SER A 210 -5.98 3.49 -19.56
CA SER A 210 -7.12 3.84 -20.42
C SER A 210 -7.15 5.34 -20.68
N THR A 211 -7.19 5.71 -21.96
CA THR A 211 -7.38 7.10 -22.37
C THR A 211 -8.83 7.51 -22.10
N VAL A 212 -9.03 8.64 -21.44
CA VAL A 212 -10.38 9.13 -21.11
C VAL A 212 -10.69 10.30 -22.03
N THR A 213 -11.73 10.15 -22.84
CA THR A 213 -12.20 11.21 -23.74
C THR A 213 -12.69 12.42 -22.95
N THR A 214 -12.70 13.58 -23.60
CA THR A 214 -13.11 14.86 -22.97
C THR A 214 -14.45 14.76 -22.24
N ALA A 215 -15.45 14.13 -22.85
CA ALA A 215 -16.78 13.95 -22.26
C ALA A 215 -16.78 13.06 -21.01
N TRP A 216 -15.92 12.05 -20.95
CA TRP A 216 -15.86 11.09 -19.84
C TRP A 216 -14.99 11.56 -18.67
N ARG A 217 -14.15 12.58 -18.84
CA ARG A 217 -13.26 13.08 -17.79
C ARG A 217 -14.00 13.42 -16.50
N ARG A 218 -15.12 14.14 -16.61
CA ARG A 218 -15.89 14.56 -15.43
C ARG A 218 -16.59 13.38 -14.76
N ASN A 219 -17.12 12.45 -15.55
CA ASN A 219 -17.74 11.23 -15.04
C ASN A 219 -16.70 10.39 -14.28
N VAL A 220 -15.59 10.02 -14.95
CA VAL A 220 -14.48 9.26 -14.36
C VAL A 220 -13.93 9.94 -13.10
N PHE A 221 -13.74 11.27 -13.14
CA PHE A 221 -13.33 12.05 -11.98
C PHE A 221 -14.33 11.90 -10.82
N ASN A 222 -15.62 12.09 -11.09
CA ASN A 222 -16.66 11.95 -10.07
C ASN A 222 -16.79 10.51 -9.56
N THR A 223 -16.54 9.48 -10.37
CA THR A 223 -16.56 8.09 -9.90
C THR A 223 -15.39 7.81 -8.97
N ILE A 224 -14.19 8.30 -9.30
CA ILE A 224 -12.99 8.12 -8.47
C ILE A 224 -13.11 8.93 -7.17
N HIS A 225 -13.61 10.16 -7.25
CA HIS A 225 -13.68 11.07 -6.10
C HIS A 225 -14.96 10.94 -5.29
N GLY A 226 -16.09 10.52 -5.88
CA GLY A 226 -17.37 10.31 -5.21
C GLY A 226 -17.42 9.04 -4.35
N LEU A 227 -16.46 8.11 -4.52
CA LEU A 227 -16.22 7.01 -3.59
C LEU A 227 -15.58 7.48 -2.26
N SER A 228 -15.10 8.73 -2.21
CA SER A 228 -14.72 9.39 -0.96
C SER A 228 -15.98 10.02 -0.38
N GLY A 229 -16.59 9.36 0.61
CA GLY A 229 -17.84 9.81 1.20
C GLY A 229 -17.79 11.26 1.71
N PRO A 230 -18.94 11.95 1.81
CA PRO A 230 -19.00 13.26 2.46
C PRO A 230 -18.49 13.11 3.89
N SER A 231 -17.51 13.95 4.27
CA SER A 231 -17.19 14.14 5.67
C SER A 231 -18.49 14.46 6.40
N ILE A 232 -18.89 13.58 7.32
CA ILE A 232 -19.96 13.85 8.28
C ILE A 232 -19.56 15.14 8.99
N ARG A 233 -20.21 16.25 8.63
CA ARG A 233 -20.29 17.43 9.48
C ARG A 233 -21.24 17.05 10.60
N SER A 234 -20.68 16.78 11.76
CA SER A 234 -21.39 16.83 13.03
C SER A 234 -21.93 18.25 13.22
N MET A 235 -23.25 18.39 13.21
CA MET A 235 -23.98 19.38 13.99
C MET A 235 -24.56 18.67 15.21
#